data_AF-A0A6M0A8W3-F1
#
_entry.id   AF-A0A6M0A8W3-F1
#
_cell.length_a   1.000
_cell.length_b   1.000
_cell.length_c   1.000
_cell.angle_alpha   90.00
_cell.angle_beta   90.00
_cell.angle_gamma   90.00
#
_symmetry.space_group_name_H-M   'P 1'
#
loop_
_entity.id
_entity.type
_entity.pdbx_description
1 polymer ?
#
loop_
_entity_poly.entity_id
_entity_poly.type
_entity_poly.pdbx_seq_one_letter_code
_entity_poly.pdbx_strand_id
1 'polypeptide(L)'
;MRIPLDYYRILGLPIQATAQQLSQAYRDRTLQLPRREYSEAAIASRKTLLEKAYGVLSDPETREEYDAGLIAKAYQLQEQHPSVAGAPDTNQTVTGETVEAHTPTIEIDNDQLLGSLLILQELGEYELIIKLAQPLLEKGNSVGLSQGKLGDPQLVRPDVVLTLAIACLELGREEWQQGEYENAAMSLETGQQLLLQEGLFPSVRGEIQADLYKLRPYRILELLALPEEKAIERRKGLRLLQEMLQERRGIDGTGNDQSGLGIDDFLRFIQQLRGYLTSNQQQTLFEAEARRPSAVATYLAVYALLARGFAHREPALIARAKKMLMRLGKRQDVHLEQGVCALLLGQTEEASRALELSQEYEPLAFIREHSQNSPDLLPGLCLYGERWLQESVFPHFRDLA
;
A
#
# COMPACT_ATOMS: atom_id res chain seq x y z
N MET A 1 19.67 -11.39 29.49
CA MET A 1 19.57 -10.23 28.57
C MET A 1 18.36 -9.38 28.96
N ARG A 2 18.29 -8.10 28.55
CA ARG A 2 17.15 -7.21 28.87
C ARG A 2 16.24 -7.03 27.67
N ILE A 3 14.93 -7.07 27.89
CA ILE A 3 13.90 -6.85 26.87
C ILE A 3 12.87 -5.85 27.38
N PRO A 4 12.37 -4.94 26.52
CA PRO A 4 11.34 -3.96 26.85
C PRO A 4 9.96 -4.60 27.01
N LEU A 5 9.81 -5.33 28.11
CA LEU A 5 8.59 -5.95 28.61
C LEU A 5 8.54 -5.74 30.14
N ASP A 6 7.33 -5.89 30.69
CA ASP A 6 7.07 -6.05 32.12
C ASP A 6 6.08 -7.19 32.34
N TYR A 7 5.96 -7.66 33.59
CA TYR A 7 5.11 -8.81 33.90
C TYR A 7 3.62 -8.54 33.68
N TYR A 8 3.16 -7.30 33.76
CA TYR A 8 1.78 -6.97 33.45
C TYR A 8 1.52 -7.02 31.95
N ARG A 9 2.43 -6.47 31.13
CA ARG A 9 2.38 -6.57 29.67
C ARG A 9 2.47 -8.00 29.17
N ILE A 10 3.29 -8.85 29.79
CA ILE A 10 3.35 -10.28 29.48
C ILE A 10 1.96 -10.94 29.65
N LEU A 11 1.21 -10.53 30.68
CA LEU A 11 -0.14 -11.02 30.92
C LEU A 11 -1.24 -10.22 30.18
N GLY A 12 -0.89 -9.15 29.46
CA GLY A 12 -1.85 -8.27 28.77
C GLY A 12 -2.75 -7.48 29.73
N LEU A 13 -2.24 -7.11 30.91
CA LEU A 13 -2.99 -6.42 31.95
C LEU A 13 -2.36 -5.06 32.29
N PRO A 14 -3.14 -4.12 32.84
CA PRO A 14 -2.60 -2.91 33.45
C PRO A 14 -2.12 -3.18 34.90
N ILE A 15 -1.26 -2.31 35.44
CA ILE A 15 -0.71 -2.42 36.81
C ILE A 15 -1.80 -2.47 37.90
N GLN A 16 -2.98 -1.88 37.65
CA GLN A 16 -4.11 -1.86 38.58
C GLN A 16 -4.94 -3.16 38.58
N ALA A 17 -4.55 -4.19 37.83
CA ALA A 17 -5.32 -5.42 37.70
C ALA A 17 -5.49 -6.17 39.04
N THR A 18 -6.70 -6.68 39.30
CA THR A 18 -7.00 -7.47 40.50
C THR A 18 -6.42 -8.89 40.42
N ALA A 19 -6.31 -9.58 41.55
CA ALA A 19 -5.86 -10.98 41.60
C ALA A 19 -6.74 -11.92 40.75
N GLN A 20 -8.05 -11.67 40.71
CA GLN A 20 -8.98 -12.41 39.85
C GLN A 20 -8.67 -12.17 38.36
N GLN A 21 -8.44 -10.91 37.96
CA GLN A 21 -8.04 -10.59 36.58
C GLN A 21 -6.69 -11.22 36.21
N LEU A 22 -5.71 -11.24 37.12
CA LEU A 22 -4.41 -11.89 36.90
C LEU A 22 -4.57 -13.39 36.61
N SER A 23 -5.29 -14.11 37.48
CA SER A 23 -5.53 -15.54 37.30
C SER A 23 -6.30 -15.87 36.01
N GLN A 24 -7.31 -15.05 35.68
CA GLN A 24 -8.09 -15.20 34.45
C GLN A 24 -7.24 -14.95 33.22
N ALA A 25 -6.49 -13.84 33.17
CA ALA A 25 -5.62 -13.51 32.04
C ALA A 25 -4.52 -14.55 31.82
N TYR A 26 -3.88 -15.04 32.91
CA TYR A 26 -2.90 -16.12 32.82
C TYR A 26 -3.51 -17.39 32.21
N ARG A 27 -4.72 -17.79 32.67
CA ARG A 27 -5.43 -18.94 32.12
C ARG A 27 -5.74 -18.76 30.64
N ASP A 28 -6.28 -17.61 30.27
CA ASP A 28 -6.68 -17.32 28.89
C ASP A 28 -5.47 -17.30 27.95
N ARG A 29 -4.37 -16.63 28.34
CA ARG A 29 -3.13 -16.59 27.54
C ARG A 29 -2.44 -17.95 27.42
N THR A 30 -2.58 -18.81 28.43
CA THR A 30 -2.05 -20.19 28.38
C THR A 30 -2.85 -21.05 27.41
N LEU A 31 -4.16 -20.81 27.28
CA LEU A 31 -5.03 -21.49 26.31
C LEU A 31 -4.85 -20.97 24.88
N GLN A 32 -4.48 -19.71 24.73
CA GLN A 32 -4.16 -19.12 23.43
C GLN A 32 -2.83 -19.68 22.90
N LEU A 33 -2.91 -20.50 21.85
CA LEU A 33 -1.74 -21.07 21.19
C LEU A 33 -1.22 -20.13 20.09
N PRO A 34 0.11 -19.98 19.95
CA PRO A 34 0.73 -19.31 18.81
C PRO A 34 0.40 -20.00 17.47
N ARG A 35 0.81 -19.38 16.35
CA ARG A 35 0.69 -20.00 15.01
C ARG A 35 1.34 -21.40 15.01
N ARG A 36 0.71 -22.35 14.31
CA ARG A 36 1.10 -23.78 14.29
C ARG A 36 2.50 -24.05 13.73
N GLU A 37 3.06 -23.08 13.01
CA GLU A 37 4.39 -23.17 12.42
C GLU A 37 5.52 -23.05 13.47
N TYR A 38 5.22 -22.56 14.68
CA TYR A 38 6.18 -22.47 15.78
C TYR A 38 6.51 -23.85 16.37
N SER A 39 7.77 -24.01 16.80
CA SER A 39 8.20 -25.23 17.49
C SER A 39 7.62 -25.34 18.91
N GLU A 40 7.55 -26.57 19.42
CA GLU A 40 7.21 -26.84 20.83
C GLU A 40 8.18 -26.14 21.81
N ALA A 41 9.44 -25.93 21.42
CA ALA A 41 10.41 -25.22 22.23
C ALA A 41 10.07 -23.73 22.36
N ALA A 42 9.63 -23.08 21.26
CA ALA A 42 9.17 -21.70 21.30
C ALA A 42 7.89 -21.56 22.16
N ILE A 43 6.94 -22.50 22.02
CA ILE A 43 5.71 -22.53 22.80
C ILE A 43 6.01 -22.72 24.30
N ALA A 44 6.94 -23.62 24.64
CA ALA A 44 7.38 -23.83 26.01
C ALA A 44 8.08 -22.60 26.59
N SER A 45 8.97 -21.96 25.82
CA SER A 45 9.67 -20.72 26.20
C SER A 45 8.67 -19.60 26.54
N ARG A 46 7.63 -19.42 25.70
CA ARG A 46 6.52 -18.49 25.95
C ARG A 46 5.79 -18.84 27.24
N LYS A 47 5.44 -20.11 27.45
CA LYS A 47 4.73 -20.57 28.65
C LYS A 47 5.52 -20.30 29.93
N THR A 48 6.83 -20.54 29.93
CA THR A 48 7.70 -20.23 31.08
C THR A 48 7.65 -18.75 31.45
N LEU A 49 7.59 -17.84 30.47
CA LEU A 49 7.47 -16.40 30.74
C LEU A 49 6.11 -16.02 31.31
N LEU A 50 5.02 -16.63 30.84
CA LEU A 50 3.68 -16.45 31.42
C LEU A 50 3.63 -16.94 32.87
N GLU A 51 4.20 -18.11 33.14
CA GLU A 51 4.30 -18.69 34.49
C GLU A 51 5.13 -17.80 35.42
N LYS A 52 6.28 -17.30 34.95
CA LYS A 52 7.13 -16.38 35.71
C LYS A 52 6.41 -15.07 36.03
N ALA A 53 5.74 -14.47 35.03
CA ALA A 53 4.99 -13.24 35.22
C ALA A 53 3.83 -13.43 36.22
N TYR A 54 3.06 -14.50 36.06
CA TYR A 54 1.99 -14.82 36.99
C TYR A 54 2.50 -15.12 38.40
N GLY A 55 3.60 -15.88 38.53
CA GLY A 55 4.22 -16.19 39.82
C GLY A 55 4.57 -14.93 40.61
N VAL A 56 5.24 -13.96 39.99
CA VAL A 56 5.62 -12.69 40.63
C VAL A 56 4.40 -11.81 40.96
N LEU A 57 3.38 -11.79 40.11
CA LEU A 57 2.22 -10.91 40.30
C LEU A 57 1.11 -11.50 41.16
N SER A 58 1.09 -12.83 41.35
CA SER A 58 0.05 -13.52 42.12
C SER A 58 0.27 -13.45 43.63
N ASP A 59 1.52 -13.36 44.08
CA ASP A 59 1.86 -13.19 45.48
C ASP A 59 1.89 -11.70 45.87
N PRO A 60 1.16 -11.27 46.92
CA PRO A 60 1.07 -9.87 47.29
C PRO A 60 2.40 -9.20 47.64
N GLU A 61 3.31 -9.92 48.31
CA GLU A 61 4.60 -9.36 48.75
C GLU A 61 5.52 -9.16 47.54
N THR A 62 5.66 -10.17 46.68
CA THR A 62 6.50 -10.03 45.47
C THR A 62 5.92 -9.04 44.48
N ARG A 63 4.59 -8.91 44.41
CA ARG A 63 3.92 -7.92 43.57
C ARG A 63 4.20 -6.50 44.07
N GLU A 64 4.08 -6.24 45.36
CA GLU A 64 4.34 -4.91 45.93
C GLU A 64 5.81 -4.49 45.71
N GLU A 65 6.76 -5.42 45.91
CA GLU A 65 8.18 -5.17 45.61
C GLU A 65 8.41 -4.86 44.13
N TYR A 66 7.77 -5.62 43.23
CA TYR A 66 7.86 -5.41 41.80
C TYR A 66 7.28 -4.06 41.37
N ASP A 67 6.09 -3.71 41.88
CA ASP A 67 5.40 -2.45 41.60
C ASP A 67 6.23 -1.25 42.06
N ALA A 68 6.82 -1.32 43.27
CA ALA A 68 7.72 -0.31 43.80
C ALA A 68 8.95 -0.11 42.91
N GLY A 69 9.56 -1.20 42.42
CA GLY A 69 10.69 -1.16 41.51
C GLY A 69 10.37 -0.56 40.14
N LEU A 70 9.17 -0.83 39.61
CA LEU A 70 8.70 -0.29 38.33
C LEU A 70 8.46 1.23 38.43
N ILE A 71 7.82 1.67 39.51
CA ILE A 71 7.58 3.09 39.81
C ILE A 71 8.91 3.84 40.00
N ALA A 72 9.86 3.28 40.76
CA ALA A 72 11.16 3.89 40.99
C ALA A 72 11.95 4.12 39.68
N LYS A 73 11.94 3.13 38.77
CA LYS A 73 12.55 3.26 37.44
C LYS A 73 11.88 4.34 36.59
N ALA A 74 10.55 4.43 36.64
CA ALA A 74 9.80 5.46 35.92
C ALA A 74 10.23 6.88 36.36
N TYR A 75 10.36 7.11 37.67
CA TYR A 75 10.85 8.39 38.21
C TYR A 75 12.29 8.71 37.82
N GLN A 76 13.20 7.72 37.89
CA GLN A 76 14.61 7.92 37.49
C GLN A 76 14.77 8.34 36.03
N LEU A 77 13.97 7.76 35.14
CA LEU A 77 13.97 8.12 33.71
C LEU A 77 13.42 9.54 33.48
N GLN A 78 12.47 9.98 34.31
CA GLN A 78 11.88 11.31 34.25
C GLN A 78 12.84 12.40 34.76
N GLU A 79 13.72 12.08 35.73
CA GLU A 79 14.76 13.00 36.23
C GLU A 79 15.94 13.17 35.25
N GLN A 80 16.24 12.15 34.45
CA GLN A 80 17.31 12.18 33.45
C GLN A 80 16.93 12.98 32.19
N HIS A 81 15.64 13.19 31.96
CA HIS A 81 15.10 14.01 30.87
C HIS A 81 14.04 14.99 31.40
N PRO A 82 14.42 16.16 31.96
CA PRO A 82 13.44 17.16 32.36
C PRO A 82 12.74 17.69 31.11
N SER A 83 11.53 17.21 30.84
CA SER A 83 10.62 17.83 29.88
C SER A 83 10.42 19.28 30.31
N VAL A 84 10.73 20.23 29.42
CA VAL A 84 10.51 21.66 29.65
C VAL A 84 9.01 21.90 29.77
N ALA A 85 8.48 21.84 30.99
CA ALA A 85 7.10 22.19 31.30
C ALA A 85 6.96 23.71 31.16
N GLY A 86 6.57 24.17 29.96
CA GLY A 86 6.28 25.59 29.74
C GLY A 86 6.23 26.04 28.27
N ALA A 87 5.36 25.48 27.45
CA ALA A 87 4.84 26.17 26.25
C ALA A 87 3.52 25.54 25.80
N PRO A 88 2.45 26.31 25.56
CA PRO A 88 1.24 25.82 24.91
C PRO A 88 1.44 25.79 23.38
N ASP A 89 0.89 24.76 22.76
CA ASP A 89 0.64 24.59 21.32
C ASP A 89 1.84 24.67 20.36
N THR A 90 2.33 23.51 19.95
CA THR A 90 2.63 23.24 18.53
C THR A 90 2.71 21.73 18.30
N ASN A 91 1.97 21.25 17.30
CA ASN A 91 1.97 19.86 16.83
C ASN A 91 3.41 19.35 16.61
N GLN A 92 3.93 18.61 17.58
CA GLN A 92 5.13 17.81 17.40
C GLN A 92 4.68 16.41 17.02
N THR A 93 4.87 16.07 15.75
CA THR A 93 4.92 14.71 15.24
C THR A 93 5.86 13.92 16.13
N VAL A 94 5.30 12.98 16.89
CA VAL A 94 6.05 12.08 17.76
C VAL A 94 6.88 11.17 16.87
N THR A 95 8.17 11.49 16.71
CA THR A 95 9.14 10.56 16.12
C THR A 95 9.38 9.41 17.11
N GLY A 96 9.44 8.18 16.59
CA GLY A 96 9.50 6.92 17.35
C GLY A 96 10.72 6.71 18.27
N GLU A 97 11.62 7.69 18.39
CA GLU A 97 12.79 7.63 19.27
C GLU A 97 12.44 7.97 20.74
N THR A 98 11.33 8.68 21.00
CA THR A 98 10.96 9.11 22.36
C THR A 98 10.21 8.04 23.17
N VAL A 99 9.69 6.99 22.52
CA VAL A 99 8.94 5.89 23.18
C VAL A 99 9.87 4.82 23.75
N GLU A 100 11.09 4.67 23.21
CA GLU A 100 12.05 3.64 23.64
C GLU A 100 12.59 3.87 25.06
N ALA A 101 12.72 5.13 25.51
CA ALA A 101 13.32 5.48 26.79
C ALA A 101 12.43 5.22 28.02
N HIS A 102 11.12 5.03 27.84
CA HIS A 102 10.15 4.92 28.95
C HIS A 102 9.58 3.51 29.14
N THR A 103 9.97 2.55 28.31
CA THR A 103 9.42 1.19 28.38
C THR A 103 10.15 0.38 29.46
N PRO A 104 9.44 -0.16 30.47
CA PRO A 104 10.07 -1.01 31.47
C PRO A 104 10.74 -2.21 30.82
N THR A 105 11.85 -2.66 31.42
CA THR A 105 12.59 -3.84 30.95
C THR A 105 12.65 -4.92 32.03
N ILE A 106 12.58 -6.17 31.59
CA ILE A 106 12.83 -7.35 32.42
C ILE A 106 14.12 -8.06 31.99
N GLU A 107 14.73 -8.75 32.94
CA GLU A 107 15.84 -9.66 32.67
C GLU A 107 15.31 -11.05 32.36
N ILE A 108 15.70 -11.54 31.18
CA ILE A 108 15.37 -12.87 30.69
C ILE A 108 16.63 -13.68 30.44
N ASP A 109 16.50 -14.99 30.58
CA ASP A 109 17.54 -15.95 30.21
C ASP A 109 17.58 -16.12 28.68
N ASN A 110 18.68 -16.65 28.13
CA ASN A 110 18.80 -16.76 26.67
C ASN A 110 17.74 -17.71 26.07
N ASP A 111 17.41 -18.79 26.75
CA ASP A 111 16.37 -19.75 26.37
C ASP A 111 14.95 -19.16 26.42
N GLN A 112 14.76 -18.02 27.09
CA GLN A 112 13.51 -17.26 27.14
C GLN A 112 13.37 -16.25 25.99
N LEU A 113 14.41 -16.04 25.16
CA LEU A 113 14.36 -15.03 24.10
C LEU A 113 13.22 -15.30 23.10
N LEU A 114 13.07 -16.53 22.62
CA LEU A 114 11.97 -16.86 21.70
C LEU A 114 10.60 -16.56 22.32
N GLY A 115 10.37 -17.02 23.55
CA GLY A 115 9.12 -16.75 24.26
C GLY A 115 8.82 -15.26 24.37
N SER A 116 9.84 -14.44 24.59
CA SER A 116 9.68 -12.98 24.70
C SER A 116 9.34 -12.33 23.35
N LEU A 117 9.92 -12.81 22.24
CA LEU A 117 9.59 -12.34 20.90
C LEU A 117 8.15 -12.70 20.53
N LEU A 118 7.68 -13.90 20.89
CA LEU A 118 6.29 -14.31 20.72
C LEU A 118 5.32 -13.43 21.54
N ILE A 119 5.70 -13.07 22.78
CA ILE A 119 4.88 -12.15 23.59
C ILE A 119 4.84 -10.76 22.95
N LEU A 120 5.96 -10.22 22.48
CA LEU A 120 5.99 -8.94 21.76
C LEU A 120 5.11 -8.99 20.51
N GLN A 121 5.10 -10.11 19.81
CA GLN A 121 4.26 -10.32 18.63
C GLN A 121 2.78 -10.27 18.98
N GLU A 122 2.38 -10.89 20.09
CA GLU A 122 1.00 -10.86 20.59
C GLU A 122 0.58 -9.48 21.12
N LEU A 123 1.54 -8.61 21.41
CA LEU A 123 1.32 -7.23 21.83
C LEU A 123 1.32 -6.24 20.66
N GLY A 124 1.58 -6.70 19.43
CA GLY A 124 1.65 -5.82 18.24
C GLY A 124 2.98 -5.06 18.11
N GLU A 125 4.02 -5.44 18.85
CA GLU A 125 5.30 -4.72 18.90
C GLU A 125 6.23 -5.12 17.74
N TYR A 126 5.74 -5.01 16.50
CA TYR A 126 6.39 -5.58 15.31
C TYR A 126 7.71 -4.91 14.95
N GLU A 127 7.80 -3.58 14.99
CA GLU A 127 9.05 -2.87 14.73
C GLU A 127 10.14 -3.25 15.74
N LEU A 128 9.75 -3.39 17.01
CA LEU A 128 10.66 -3.79 18.08
C LEU A 128 11.16 -5.23 17.87
N ILE A 129 10.29 -6.14 17.43
CA ILE A 129 10.70 -7.50 17.04
C ILE A 129 11.74 -7.44 15.93
N ILE A 130 11.52 -6.63 14.89
CA ILE A 130 12.49 -6.47 13.80
C ILE A 130 13.84 -6.00 14.33
N LYS A 131 13.85 -4.95 15.16
CA LYS A 131 15.06 -4.41 15.81
C LYS A 131 15.80 -5.46 16.65
N LEU A 132 15.09 -6.29 17.40
CA LEU A 132 15.67 -7.29 18.30
C LEU A 132 16.12 -8.56 17.58
N ALA A 133 15.35 -9.04 16.61
CA ALA A 133 15.55 -10.35 16.00
C ALA A 133 16.42 -10.30 14.73
N GLN A 134 16.41 -9.20 13.96
CA GLN A 134 17.21 -9.08 12.74
C GLN A 134 18.72 -9.27 12.98
N PRO A 135 19.34 -8.64 14.01
CA PRO A 135 20.77 -8.82 14.29
C PRO A 135 21.15 -10.27 14.61
N LEU A 136 20.20 -11.10 15.07
CA LEU A 136 20.46 -12.51 15.39
C LEU A 136 20.75 -13.32 14.12
N LEU A 137 20.14 -12.96 12.98
CA LEU A 137 20.26 -13.70 11.72
C LEU A 137 21.46 -13.27 10.86
N GLU A 138 22.05 -12.10 11.12
CA GLU A 138 23.18 -11.58 10.35
C GLU A 138 24.44 -12.47 10.49
N LYS A 139 25.04 -12.81 9.34
CA LYS A 139 26.19 -13.74 9.23
C LYS A 139 27.47 -13.28 9.96
N GLY A 140 27.51 -12.07 10.51
CA GLY A 140 28.61 -11.54 11.34
C GLY A 140 28.27 -11.32 12.81
N ASN A 141 26.98 -11.22 13.17
CA ASN A 141 26.47 -10.99 14.52
C ASN A 141 25.84 -12.25 15.15
N SER A 142 26.03 -13.41 14.51
CA SER A 142 25.62 -14.72 14.99
C SER A 142 26.29 -15.16 16.30
N VAL A 143 26.88 -14.25 17.08
CA VAL A 143 27.52 -14.51 18.38
C VAL A 143 26.55 -15.17 19.36
N GLY A 144 25.24 -14.94 19.24
CA GLY A 144 24.20 -15.63 20.02
C GLY A 144 23.82 -17.00 19.44
N LEU A 145 23.32 -17.02 18.19
CA LEU A 145 22.79 -18.23 17.55
C LEU A 145 23.89 -19.21 17.15
N SER A 146 24.98 -18.78 16.48
CA SER A 146 26.03 -19.70 16.01
C SER A 146 26.95 -20.25 17.12
N GLN A 147 26.97 -19.62 18.31
CA GLN A 147 27.69 -20.15 19.47
C GLN A 147 26.83 -21.07 20.36
N GLY A 148 25.57 -21.35 19.98
CA GLY A 148 24.66 -22.19 20.76
C GLY A 148 24.19 -21.58 22.09
N LYS A 149 24.42 -20.28 22.32
CA LYS A 149 24.04 -19.59 23.57
C LYS A 149 22.53 -19.46 23.76
N LEU A 150 21.79 -19.55 22.66
CA LEU A 150 20.34 -19.42 22.56
C LEU A 150 19.63 -20.79 22.49
N GLY A 151 20.36 -21.89 22.57
CA GLY A 151 19.87 -23.25 22.31
C GLY A 151 20.45 -23.84 21.03
N ASP A 152 19.90 -24.97 20.58
CA ASP A 152 20.30 -25.59 19.32
C ASP A 152 20.00 -24.64 18.15
N PRO A 153 21.02 -24.17 17.41
CA PRO A 153 20.83 -23.20 16.33
C PRO A 153 19.90 -23.72 15.22
N GLN A 154 19.83 -25.05 15.03
CA GLN A 154 18.94 -25.66 14.03
C GLN A 154 17.47 -25.59 14.42
N LEU A 155 17.17 -25.56 15.72
CA LEU A 155 15.80 -25.49 16.24
C LEU A 155 15.34 -24.04 16.42
N VAL A 156 16.24 -23.16 16.89
CA VAL A 156 15.90 -21.78 17.23
C VAL A 156 15.82 -20.88 15.99
N ARG A 157 16.69 -21.12 14.99
CA ARG A 157 16.75 -20.27 13.79
C ARG A 157 15.42 -20.23 13.01
N PRO A 158 14.73 -21.36 12.74
CA PRO A 158 13.42 -21.33 12.09
C PRO A 158 12.38 -20.49 12.85
N ASP A 159 12.32 -20.57 14.17
CA ASP A 159 11.37 -19.79 14.97
C ASP A 159 11.70 -18.29 14.96
N VAL A 160 12.99 -17.91 14.99
CA VAL A 160 13.40 -16.50 14.84
C VAL A 160 13.02 -15.97 13.46
N VAL A 161 13.28 -16.74 12.40
CA VAL A 161 12.92 -16.39 11.02
C VAL A 161 11.40 -16.24 10.89
N LEU A 162 10.64 -17.16 11.48
CA LEU A 162 9.18 -17.11 11.49
C LEU A 162 8.66 -15.85 12.21
N THR A 163 9.22 -15.55 13.39
CA THR A 163 8.84 -14.38 14.19
C THR A 163 9.07 -13.08 13.42
N LEU A 164 10.24 -12.95 12.77
CA LEU A 164 10.55 -11.80 11.91
C LEU A 164 9.62 -11.71 10.71
N ALA A 165 9.40 -12.82 10.01
CA ALA A 165 8.55 -12.83 8.82
C ALA A 165 7.10 -12.45 9.15
N ILE A 166 6.57 -12.91 10.29
CA ILE A 166 5.22 -12.52 10.72
C ILE A 166 5.20 -11.07 11.22
N ALA A 167 6.23 -10.59 11.92
CA ALA A 167 6.33 -9.18 12.30
C ALA A 167 6.28 -8.28 11.05
N CYS A 168 7.04 -8.60 10.00
CA CYS A 168 6.97 -7.91 8.71
C CYS A 168 5.58 -8.00 8.05
N LEU A 169 4.92 -9.15 8.14
CA LEU A 169 3.57 -9.37 7.60
C LEU A 169 2.53 -8.48 8.30
N GLU A 170 2.48 -8.52 9.62
CA GLU A 170 1.48 -7.78 10.38
C GLU A 170 1.79 -6.27 10.39
N LEU A 171 3.06 -5.86 10.44
CA LEU A 171 3.46 -4.45 10.27
C LEU A 171 2.99 -3.92 8.90
N GLY A 172 3.23 -4.67 7.82
CA GLY A 172 2.77 -4.28 6.49
C GLY A 172 1.25 -4.18 6.39
N ARG A 173 0.50 -4.94 7.19
CA ARG A 173 -0.97 -4.81 7.27
C ARG A 173 -1.41 -3.59 8.07
N GLU A 174 -0.70 -3.23 9.13
CA GLU A 174 -0.96 -2.00 9.88
C GLU A 174 -0.70 -0.76 9.03
N GLU A 175 0.45 -0.71 8.36
CA GLU A 175 0.81 0.37 7.41
C GLU A 175 -0.21 0.47 6.27
N TRP A 176 -0.68 -0.67 5.75
CA TRP A 176 -1.75 -0.68 4.75
C TRP A 176 -3.05 -0.07 5.31
N GLN A 177 -3.48 -0.44 6.51
CA GLN A 177 -4.67 0.13 7.13
C GLN A 177 -4.55 1.65 7.37
N GLN A 178 -3.33 2.14 7.59
CA GLN A 178 -3.03 3.57 7.75
C GLN A 178 -2.95 4.33 6.42
N GLY A 179 -2.96 3.63 5.28
CA GLY A 179 -2.89 4.21 3.94
C GLY A 179 -1.46 4.45 3.44
N GLU A 180 -0.44 3.91 4.12
CA GLU A 180 0.97 4.00 3.75
C GLU A 180 1.38 2.79 2.87
N TYR A 181 0.88 2.75 1.63
CA TYR A 181 0.95 1.54 0.82
C TYR A 181 2.36 1.19 0.33
N GLU A 182 3.24 2.17 0.10
CA GLU A 182 4.64 1.92 -0.23
C GLU A 182 5.41 1.34 0.96
N ASN A 183 5.20 1.87 2.17
CA ASN A 183 5.79 1.35 3.40
C ASN A 183 5.32 -0.08 3.66
N ALA A 184 4.00 -0.31 3.58
CA ALA A 184 3.41 -1.62 3.67
C ALA A 184 4.06 -2.63 2.71
N ALA A 185 4.28 -2.22 1.45
CA ALA A 185 4.92 -3.07 0.47
C ALA A 185 6.38 -3.37 0.81
N MET A 186 7.14 -2.40 1.34
CA MET A 186 8.53 -2.61 1.77
C MET A 186 8.62 -3.58 2.95
N SER A 187 7.74 -3.45 3.95
CA SER A 187 7.64 -4.37 5.09
C SER A 187 7.35 -5.80 4.61
N LEU A 188 6.34 -5.96 3.75
CA LEU A 188 5.98 -7.26 3.17
C LEU A 188 7.10 -7.86 2.30
N GLU A 189 7.72 -7.06 1.42
CA GLU A 189 8.85 -7.49 0.57
C GLU A 189 10.04 -7.95 1.42
N THR A 190 10.31 -7.29 2.54
CA THR A 190 11.38 -7.67 3.49
C THR A 190 11.12 -9.05 4.09
N GLY A 191 9.90 -9.28 4.62
CA GLY A 191 9.51 -10.59 5.16
C GLY A 191 9.53 -11.69 4.09
N GLN A 192 9.06 -11.38 2.89
CA GLN A 192 9.09 -12.33 1.77
C GLN A 192 10.51 -12.73 1.37
N GLN A 193 11.40 -11.74 1.25
CA GLN A 193 12.79 -11.95 0.87
C GLN A 193 13.52 -12.78 1.92
N LEU A 194 13.28 -12.52 3.21
CA LEU A 194 13.80 -13.33 4.32
C LEU A 194 13.41 -14.81 4.18
N LEU A 195 12.12 -15.09 4.00
CA LEU A 195 11.62 -16.47 3.84
C LEU A 195 12.19 -17.14 2.58
N LEU A 196 12.37 -16.39 1.50
CA LEU A 196 12.98 -16.91 0.26
C LEU A 196 14.46 -17.26 0.46
N GLN A 197 15.22 -16.40 1.15
CA GLN A 197 16.65 -16.63 1.41
C GLN A 197 16.90 -17.83 2.31
N GLU A 198 16.09 -18.02 3.34
CA GLU A 198 16.20 -19.14 4.28
C GLU A 198 15.55 -20.43 3.73
N GLY A 199 14.67 -20.33 2.73
CA GLY A 199 13.97 -21.48 2.15
C GLY A 199 12.91 -22.09 3.08
N LEU A 200 12.36 -21.29 4.00
CA LEU A 200 11.42 -21.74 5.04
C LEU A 200 9.99 -21.20 4.81
N PHE A 201 9.02 -21.85 5.44
CA PHE A 201 7.61 -21.43 5.55
C PHE A 201 6.95 -20.95 4.23
N PRO A 202 6.84 -21.83 3.20
CA PRO A 202 6.25 -21.47 1.92
C PRO A 202 4.78 -21.02 2.02
N SER A 203 4.03 -21.49 3.02
CA SER A 203 2.66 -21.04 3.31
C SER A 203 2.62 -19.56 3.71
N VAL A 204 3.47 -19.15 4.65
CA VAL A 204 3.58 -17.75 5.12
C VAL A 204 4.08 -16.86 3.98
N ARG A 205 5.04 -17.34 3.19
CA ARG A 205 5.49 -16.61 1.99
C ARG A 205 4.35 -16.41 0.98
N GLY A 206 3.47 -17.40 0.84
CA GLY A 206 2.26 -17.32 0.00
C GLY A 206 1.24 -16.31 0.53
N GLU A 207 1.08 -16.23 1.86
CA GLU A 207 0.24 -15.22 2.53
C GLU A 207 0.75 -13.80 2.24
N ILE A 208 2.04 -13.54 2.48
CA ILE A 208 2.69 -12.26 2.18
C ILE A 208 2.54 -11.90 0.69
N GLN A 209 2.77 -12.87 -0.20
CA GLN A 209 2.64 -12.66 -1.64
C GLN A 209 1.21 -12.28 -2.05
N ALA A 210 0.20 -12.93 -1.45
CA ALA A 210 -1.19 -12.60 -1.71
C ALA A 210 -1.54 -11.18 -1.28
N ASP A 211 -1.01 -10.73 -0.14
CA ASP A 211 -1.22 -9.37 0.36
C ASP A 211 -0.50 -8.34 -0.54
N LEU A 212 0.74 -8.62 -0.99
CA LEU A 212 1.45 -7.79 -1.98
C LEU A 212 0.67 -7.60 -3.29
N TYR A 213 0.02 -8.66 -3.78
CA TYR A 213 -0.81 -8.56 -4.99
C TYR A 213 -2.03 -7.66 -4.79
N LYS A 214 -2.74 -7.82 -3.67
CA LYS A 214 -3.91 -6.98 -3.34
C LYS A 214 -3.53 -5.53 -3.06
N LEU A 215 -2.35 -5.29 -2.49
CA LEU A 215 -1.82 -3.96 -2.20
C LEU A 215 -1.40 -3.20 -3.46
N ARG A 216 -1.00 -3.92 -4.52
CA ARG A 216 -0.40 -3.35 -5.74
C ARG A 216 -1.18 -2.18 -6.36
N PRO A 217 -2.53 -2.20 -6.52
CA PRO A 217 -3.25 -1.08 -7.11
C PRO A 217 -3.11 0.21 -6.28
N TYR A 218 -3.19 0.09 -4.96
CA TYR A 218 -3.06 1.22 -4.03
C TYR A 218 -1.66 1.82 -4.08
N ARG A 219 -0.64 0.96 -4.05
CA ARG A 219 0.78 1.33 -4.20
C ARG A 219 1.04 2.06 -5.53
N ILE A 220 0.44 1.61 -6.63
CA ILE A 220 0.54 2.30 -7.93
C ILE A 220 -0.02 3.71 -7.83
N LEU A 221 -1.22 3.89 -7.26
CA LEU A 221 -1.84 5.21 -7.13
C LEU A 221 -1.00 6.15 -6.25
N GLU A 222 -0.53 5.68 -5.10
CA GLU A 222 0.33 6.46 -4.20
C GLU A 222 1.61 6.93 -4.90
N LEU A 223 2.35 6.01 -5.53
CA LEU A 223 3.60 6.33 -6.24
C LEU A 223 3.38 7.30 -7.41
N LEU A 224 2.26 7.16 -8.14
CA LEU A 224 1.93 8.05 -9.26
C LEU A 224 1.35 9.40 -8.79
N ALA A 225 0.81 9.49 -7.58
CA ALA A 225 0.31 10.75 -7.03
C ALA A 225 1.45 11.71 -6.65
N LEU A 226 2.62 11.17 -6.31
CA LEU A 226 3.81 11.94 -5.88
C LEU A 226 4.19 13.09 -6.84
N PRO A 227 4.83 14.16 -6.34
CA PRO A 227 5.35 15.26 -7.16
C PRO A 227 6.32 14.81 -8.27
N GLU A 228 6.48 15.61 -9.33
CA GLU A 228 7.31 15.23 -10.48
C GLU A 228 8.81 15.12 -10.14
N GLU A 229 9.25 15.82 -9.10
CA GLU A 229 10.60 15.75 -8.54
C GLU A 229 10.93 14.34 -8.04
N LYS A 230 9.92 13.56 -7.63
CA LYS A 230 10.02 12.16 -7.22
C LYS A 230 9.98 11.21 -8.43
N ALA A 231 10.83 11.48 -9.40
CA ALA A 231 10.82 10.80 -10.70
C ALA A 231 11.13 9.30 -10.61
N ILE A 232 11.92 8.87 -9.61
CA ILE A 232 12.31 7.46 -9.43
C ILE A 232 11.11 6.66 -8.93
N GLU A 233 10.44 7.17 -7.91
CA GLU A 233 9.26 6.60 -7.27
C GLU A 233 8.09 6.54 -8.26
N ARG A 234 7.84 7.64 -8.99
CA ARG A 234 6.82 7.65 -10.05
C ARG A 234 7.12 6.62 -11.16
N ARG A 235 8.40 6.46 -11.55
CA ARG A 235 8.80 5.43 -12.53
C ARG A 235 8.58 4.02 -12.01
N LYS A 236 8.75 3.79 -10.70
CA LYS A 236 8.39 2.52 -10.05
C LYS A 236 6.89 2.26 -10.17
N GLY A 237 6.05 3.27 -9.88
CA GLY A 237 4.59 3.17 -10.04
C GLY A 237 4.17 2.83 -11.48
N LEU A 238 4.77 3.47 -12.48
CA LEU A 238 4.51 3.15 -13.90
C LEU A 238 4.91 1.72 -14.28
N ARG A 239 6.03 1.22 -13.74
CA ARG A 239 6.49 -0.15 -13.99
C ARG A 239 5.51 -1.16 -13.40
N LEU A 240 5.10 -0.97 -12.15
CA LEU A 240 4.10 -1.82 -11.49
C LEU A 240 2.77 -1.84 -12.27
N LEU A 241 2.33 -0.68 -12.79
CA LEU A 241 1.15 -0.60 -13.65
C LEU A 241 1.31 -1.40 -14.95
N GLN A 242 2.48 -1.32 -15.59
CA GLN A 242 2.76 -2.08 -16.81
C GLN A 242 2.80 -3.59 -16.56
N GLU A 243 3.42 -4.03 -15.48
CA GLU A 243 3.44 -5.44 -15.06
C GLU A 243 2.02 -5.95 -14.81
N MET A 244 1.20 -5.18 -14.08
CA MET A 244 -0.20 -5.49 -13.82
C MET A 244 -1.02 -5.59 -15.11
N LEU A 245 -0.88 -4.64 -16.04
CA LEU A 245 -1.55 -4.69 -17.35
C LEU A 245 -1.09 -5.87 -18.21
N GLN A 246 0.17 -6.30 -18.09
CA GLN A 246 0.69 -7.46 -18.80
C GLN A 246 0.09 -8.76 -18.24
N GLU A 247 0.05 -8.93 -16.92
CA GLU A 247 -0.56 -10.08 -16.26
C GLU A 247 -2.06 -10.19 -16.57
N ARG A 248 -2.79 -9.06 -16.59
CA ARG A 248 -4.20 -9.01 -17.00
C ARG A 248 -4.43 -9.20 -18.49
N ARG A 249 -3.38 -9.08 -19.32
CA ARG A 249 -3.44 -9.07 -20.80
C ARG A 249 -4.23 -7.88 -21.36
N GLY A 250 -4.21 -6.76 -20.64
CA GLY A 250 -4.77 -5.47 -21.05
C GLY A 250 -5.89 -4.99 -20.14
N ILE A 251 -6.42 -3.80 -20.47
CA ILE A 251 -7.46 -3.14 -19.67
C ILE A 251 -8.74 -3.98 -19.62
N ASP A 252 -9.20 -4.45 -20.77
CA ASP A 252 -10.35 -5.35 -20.91
C ASP A 252 -9.95 -6.84 -20.85
N GLY A 253 -8.74 -7.13 -20.35
CA GLY A 253 -8.16 -8.46 -20.37
C GLY A 253 -8.75 -9.39 -19.31
N THR A 254 -8.77 -10.69 -19.60
CA THR A 254 -9.27 -11.74 -18.68
C THR A 254 -8.13 -12.47 -17.95
N GLY A 255 -6.92 -11.92 -17.97
CA GLY A 255 -5.79 -12.44 -17.20
C GLY A 255 -5.97 -12.22 -15.70
N ASN A 256 -5.11 -12.83 -14.90
CA ASN A 256 -5.17 -12.74 -13.44
C ASN A 256 -3.86 -12.18 -12.90
N ASP A 257 -3.90 -10.94 -12.44
CA ASP A 257 -2.85 -10.22 -11.73
C ASP A 257 -2.93 -10.36 -10.20
N GLN A 258 -3.88 -11.18 -9.73
CA GLN A 258 -4.09 -11.55 -8.33
C GLN A 258 -4.44 -10.39 -7.38
N SER A 259 -4.66 -9.19 -7.91
CA SER A 259 -5.09 -8.01 -7.14
C SER A 259 -6.49 -8.14 -6.56
N GLY A 260 -7.31 -9.04 -7.12
CA GLY A 260 -8.72 -9.21 -6.76
C GLY A 260 -9.66 -8.23 -7.47
N LEU A 261 -9.15 -7.32 -8.30
CA LEU A 261 -9.98 -6.40 -9.07
C LEU A 261 -10.68 -7.12 -10.23
N GLY A 262 -12.02 -7.02 -10.26
CA GLY A 262 -12.82 -7.40 -11.43
C GLY A 262 -12.58 -6.48 -12.63
N ILE A 263 -13.24 -6.74 -13.76
CA ILE A 263 -13.10 -5.89 -14.97
C ILE A 263 -13.57 -4.46 -14.67
N ASP A 264 -14.73 -4.30 -14.04
CA ASP A 264 -15.32 -2.98 -13.75
C ASP A 264 -14.49 -2.20 -12.73
N ASP A 265 -14.02 -2.85 -11.65
CA ASP A 265 -13.20 -2.18 -10.64
C ASP A 265 -11.80 -1.85 -11.18
N PHE A 266 -11.25 -2.69 -12.05
CA PHE A 266 -10.00 -2.37 -12.74
C PHE A 266 -10.19 -1.16 -13.67
N LEU A 267 -11.32 -1.05 -14.36
CA LEU A 267 -11.63 0.13 -15.17
C LEU A 267 -11.74 1.40 -14.32
N ARG A 268 -12.37 1.33 -13.14
CA ARG A 268 -12.41 2.46 -12.19
C ARG A 268 -11.01 2.85 -11.72
N PHE A 269 -10.16 1.87 -11.43
CA PHE A 269 -8.75 2.10 -11.12
C PHE A 269 -8.01 2.80 -12.27
N ILE A 270 -8.20 2.36 -13.52
CA ILE A 270 -7.65 3.03 -14.71
C ILE A 270 -8.21 4.45 -14.86
N GLN A 271 -9.50 4.69 -14.58
CA GLN A 271 -10.08 6.03 -14.66
C GLN A 271 -9.47 6.97 -13.60
N GLN A 272 -9.28 6.49 -12.37
CA GLN A 272 -8.68 7.25 -11.29
C GLN A 272 -7.22 7.59 -11.58
N LEU A 273 -6.42 6.63 -12.07
CA LEU A 273 -4.98 6.86 -12.26
C LEU A 273 -4.67 7.91 -13.33
N ARG A 274 -5.60 8.19 -14.25
CA ARG A 274 -5.40 9.17 -15.33
C ARG A 274 -5.01 10.54 -14.77
N GLY A 275 -5.69 11.02 -13.73
CA GLY A 275 -5.40 12.31 -13.11
C GLY A 275 -3.98 12.42 -12.54
N TYR A 276 -3.30 11.30 -12.30
CA TYR A 276 -1.92 11.26 -11.81
C TYR A 276 -0.87 11.22 -12.93
N LEU A 277 -1.28 10.97 -14.17
CA LEU A 277 -0.41 10.83 -15.33
C LEU A 277 -0.42 12.08 -16.20
N THR A 278 0.74 12.42 -16.76
CA THR A 278 0.84 13.46 -17.78
C THR A 278 0.25 13.01 -19.12
N SER A 279 -0.07 13.96 -20.00
CA SER A 279 -0.53 13.74 -21.37
C SER A 279 0.37 12.80 -22.15
N ASN A 280 1.70 12.98 -22.05
CA ASN A 280 2.69 12.11 -22.68
C ASN A 280 2.71 10.69 -22.08
N GLN A 281 2.55 10.57 -20.75
CA GLN A 281 2.50 9.26 -20.08
C GLN A 281 1.25 8.47 -20.47
N GLN A 282 0.07 9.11 -20.45
CA GLN A 282 -1.18 8.49 -20.88
C GLN A 282 -1.15 8.10 -22.36
N GLN A 283 -0.62 8.96 -23.24
CA GLN A 283 -0.48 8.61 -24.64
C GLN A 283 0.37 7.35 -24.81
N THR A 284 1.56 7.33 -24.20
CA THR A 284 2.48 6.18 -24.33
C THR A 284 1.84 4.89 -23.83
N LEU A 285 1.18 4.95 -22.67
CA LEU A 285 0.52 3.81 -22.05
C LEU A 285 -0.66 3.30 -22.89
N PHE A 286 -1.60 4.18 -23.22
CA PHE A 286 -2.84 3.77 -23.88
C PHE A 286 -2.67 3.49 -25.36
N GLU A 287 -1.75 4.15 -26.08
CA GLU A 287 -1.40 3.73 -27.45
C GLU A 287 -0.78 2.33 -27.47
N ALA A 288 0.00 1.95 -26.45
CA ALA A 288 0.53 0.60 -26.34
C ALA A 288 -0.58 -0.43 -26.07
N GLU A 289 -1.48 -0.14 -25.12
CA GLU A 289 -2.61 -1.01 -24.80
C GLU A 289 -3.63 -1.10 -25.95
N ALA A 290 -3.86 -0.03 -26.71
CA ALA A 290 -4.75 -0.02 -27.88
C ALA A 290 -4.25 -0.89 -29.06
N ARG A 291 -3.02 -1.39 -29.02
CA ARG A 291 -2.54 -2.41 -29.97
C ARG A 291 -3.16 -3.77 -29.71
N ARG A 292 -3.66 -3.99 -28.48
CA ARG A 292 -4.46 -5.17 -28.11
C ARG A 292 -5.92 -4.93 -28.53
N PRO A 293 -6.73 -5.99 -28.72
CA PRO A 293 -8.15 -5.84 -29.04
C PRO A 293 -8.94 -5.33 -27.83
N SER A 294 -8.88 -4.02 -27.56
CA SER A 294 -9.59 -3.35 -26.46
C SER A 294 -10.21 -2.05 -26.96
N ALA A 295 -11.54 -1.96 -26.87
CA ALA A 295 -12.27 -0.76 -27.22
C ALA A 295 -11.98 0.36 -26.22
N VAL A 296 -11.92 0.02 -24.93
CA VAL A 296 -11.61 0.97 -23.85
C VAL A 296 -10.21 1.56 -24.03
N ALA A 297 -9.19 0.73 -24.25
CA ALA A 297 -7.83 1.22 -24.48
C ALA A 297 -7.73 2.10 -25.73
N THR A 298 -8.45 1.75 -26.80
CA THR A 298 -8.52 2.56 -28.02
C THR A 298 -9.13 3.93 -27.75
N TYR A 299 -10.22 3.99 -26.97
CA TYR A 299 -10.88 5.23 -26.60
C TYR A 299 -9.99 6.11 -25.71
N LEU A 300 -9.34 5.54 -24.69
CA LEU A 300 -8.38 6.25 -23.83
C LEU A 300 -7.17 6.78 -24.61
N ALA A 301 -6.67 6.02 -25.59
CA ALA A 301 -5.59 6.46 -26.47
C ALA A 301 -6.02 7.64 -27.37
N VAL A 302 -7.24 7.61 -27.91
CA VAL A 302 -7.83 8.73 -28.66
C VAL A 302 -7.87 9.98 -27.80
N TYR A 303 -8.36 9.88 -26.56
CA TYR A 303 -8.41 11.02 -25.63
C TYR A 303 -7.02 11.59 -25.35
N ALA A 304 -6.02 10.74 -25.10
CA ALA A 304 -4.65 11.19 -24.88
C ALA A 304 -4.06 11.89 -26.11
N LEU A 305 -4.31 11.36 -27.32
CA LEU A 305 -3.87 11.97 -28.57
C LEU A 305 -4.55 13.31 -28.85
N LEU A 306 -5.84 13.44 -28.54
CA LEU A 306 -6.58 14.69 -28.72
C LEU A 306 -6.16 15.75 -27.72
N ALA A 307 -6.06 15.39 -26.43
CA ALA A 307 -5.65 16.28 -25.37
C ALA A 307 -4.28 16.91 -25.70
N ARG A 308 -3.29 16.04 -25.94
CA ARG A 308 -1.92 16.45 -26.27
C ARG A 308 -1.83 17.15 -27.63
N GLY A 309 -2.52 16.61 -28.65
CA GLY A 309 -2.53 17.16 -30.00
C GLY A 309 -3.07 18.59 -30.04
N PHE A 310 -4.12 18.88 -29.27
CA PHE A 310 -4.65 20.23 -29.12
C PHE A 310 -3.72 21.12 -28.30
N ALA A 311 -3.37 20.71 -27.08
CA ALA A 311 -2.59 21.53 -26.14
C ALA A 311 -1.22 21.95 -26.69
N HIS A 312 -0.54 21.06 -27.41
CA HIS A 312 0.78 21.32 -27.99
C HIS A 312 0.76 21.69 -29.47
N ARG A 313 -0.43 21.87 -30.07
CA ARG A 313 -0.60 22.23 -31.49
C ARG A 313 0.06 21.22 -32.43
N GLU A 314 -0.10 19.94 -32.15
CA GLU A 314 0.43 18.82 -32.93
C GLU A 314 -0.68 18.14 -33.76
N PRO A 315 -1.02 18.65 -34.96
CA PRO A 315 -2.12 18.11 -35.78
C PRO A 315 -1.90 16.65 -36.21
N ALA A 316 -0.65 16.18 -36.22
CA ALA A 316 -0.33 14.78 -36.49
C ALA A 316 -0.94 13.82 -35.46
N LEU A 317 -1.06 14.22 -34.19
CA LEU A 317 -1.69 13.42 -33.14
C LEU A 317 -3.20 13.37 -33.34
N ILE A 318 -3.83 14.50 -33.68
CA ILE A 318 -5.27 14.59 -33.98
C ILE A 318 -5.62 13.73 -35.20
N ALA A 319 -4.80 13.77 -36.25
CA ALA A 319 -4.97 12.91 -37.43
C ALA A 319 -4.86 11.41 -37.09
N ARG A 320 -4.02 11.05 -36.11
CA ARG A 320 -3.91 9.67 -35.62
C ARG A 320 -5.13 9.26 -34.80
N ALA A 321 -5.59 10.12 -33.89
CA ALA A 321 -6.81 9.92 -33.13
C ALA A 321 -8.01 9.67 -34.06
N LYS A 322 -8.17 10.51 -35.09
CA LYS A 322 -9.20 10.34 -36.12
C LYS A 322 -9.15 8.96 -36.80
N LYS A 323 -7.96 8.48 -37.16
CA LYS A 323 -7.79 7.13 -37.76
C LYS A 323 -8.20 6.01 -36.81
N MET A 324 -7.96 6.17 -35.50
CA MET A 324 -8.39 5.21 -34.49
C MET A 324 -9.92 5.22 -34.33
N LEU A 325 -10.52 6.41 -34.28
CA LEU A 325 -11.98 6.59 -34.24
C LEU A 325 -12.69 6.00 -35.46
N MET A 326 -12.12 6.09 -36.66
CA MET A 326 -12.68 5.44 -37.86
C MET A 326 -12.76 3.90 -37.73
N ARG A 327 -11.83 3.28 -36.99
CA ARG A 327 -11.87 1.84 -36.73
C ARG A 327 -12.91 1.49 -35.66
N LEU A 328 -13.00 2.31 -34.61
CA LEU A 328 -13.94 2.13 -33.50
C LEU A 328 -15.39 2.36 -33.93
N GLY A 329 -15.61 3.34 -34.80
CA GLY A 329 -16.93 3.73 -35.35
C GLY A 329 -17.66 2.66 -36.15
N LYS A 330 -17.02 1.51 -36.42
CA LYS A 330 -17.70 0.33 -36.98
C LYS A 330 -18.62 -0.38 -35.97
N ARG A 331 -18.45 -0.11 -34.67
CA ARG A 331 -19.12 -0.84 -33.58
C ARG A 331 -19.78 0.07 -32.54
N GLN A 332 -19.41 1.35 -32.52
CA GLN A 332 -19.85 2.33 -31.53
C GLN A 332 -20.15 3.65 -32.23
N ASP A 333 -21.10 4.43 -31.73
CA ASP A 333 -21.27 5.82 -32.16
C ASP A 333 -20.13 6.65 -31.58
N VAL A 334 -19.28 7.17 -32.47
CA VAL A 334 -18.16 8.05 -32.13
C VAL A 334 -18.08 9.22 -33.11
N HIS A 335 -19.23 9.55 -33.71
CA HIS A 335 -19.31 10.49 -34.81
C HIS A 335 -19.07 11.93 -34.34
N LEU A 336 -19.43 12.28 -33.11
CA LEU A 336 -19.09 13.58 -32.53
C LEU A 336 -17.59 13.77 -32.40
N GLU A 337 -16.86 12.79 -31.85
CA GLU A 337 -15.41 12.88 -31.73
C GLU A 337 -14.73 12.91 -33.10
N GLN A 338 -15.26 12.16 -34.09
CA GLN A 338 -14.80 12.25 -35.48
C GLN A 338 -15.02 13.64 -36.06
N GLY A 339 -16.16 14.27 -35.78
CA GLY A 339 -16.50 15.63 -36.17
C GLY A 339 -15.55 16.65 -35.56
N VAL A 340 -15.30 16.57 -34.26
CA VAL A 340 -14.33 17.43 -33.55
C VAL A 340 -12.92 17.23 -34.12
N CYS A 341 -12.48 15.98 -34.36
CA CYS A 341 -11.18 15.73 -35.00
C CYS A 341 -11.07 16.37 -36.39
N ALA A 342 -12.12 16.24 -37.22
CA ALA A 342 -12.15 16.81 -38.55
C ALA A 342 -12.10 18.34 -38.50
N LEU A 343 -12.88 18.94 -37.59
CA LEU A 343 -12.88 20.38 -37.36
C LEU A 343 -11.48 20.89 -36.96
N LEU A 344 -10.83 20.24 -36.00
CA LEU A 344 -9.48 20.62 -35.52
C LEU A 344 -8.40 20.47 -36.61
N LEU A 345 -8.64 19.64 -37.63
CA LEU A 345 -7.77 19.48 -38.81
C LEU A 345 -8.15 20.41 -39.97
N GLY A 346 -9.16 21.27 -39.81
CA GLY A 346 -9.66 22.17 -40.85
C GLY A 346 -10.49 21.48 -41.94
N GLN A 347 -10.98 20.27 -41.68
CA GLN A 347 -11.74 19.44 -42.64
C GLN A 347 -13.25 19.66 -42.44
N THR A 348 -13.74 20.82 -42.87
CA THR A 348 -15.11 21.29 -42.60
C THR A 348 -16.20 20.36 -43.15
N GLU A 349 -16.07 19.89 -44.40
CA GLU A 349 -17.05 18.98 -45.00
C GLU A 349 -17.14 17.63 -44.26
N GLU A 350 -15.99 17.10 -43.84
CA GLU A 350 -15.94 15.86 -43.08
C GLU A 350 -16.51 16.03 -41.67
N ALA A 351 -16.32 17.20 -41.06
CA ALA A 351 -16.89 17.52 -39.76
C ALA A 351 -18.43 17.57 -39.83
N SER A 352 -18.99 18.28 -40.82
CA SER A 352 -20.44 18.34 -41.03
C SER A 352 -21.05 16.96 -41.31
N ARG A 353 -20.41 16.15 -42.17
CA ARG A 353 -20.87 14.79 -42.45
C ARG A 353 -20.88 13.90 -41.20
N ALA A 354 -19.89 14.05 -40.33
CA ALA A 354 -19.86 13.28 -39.08
C ALA A 354 -21.06 13.62 -38.18
N LEU A 355 -21.44 14.90 -38.07
CA LEU A 355 -22.62 15.30 -37.30
C LEU A 355 -23.94 14.71 -37.83
N GLU A 356 -24.08 14.57 -39.14
CA GLU A 356 -25.26 13.95 -39.76
C GLU A 356 -25.41 12.47 -39.42
N LEU A 357 -24.31 11.79 -39.09
CA LEU A 357 -24.27 10.37 -38.76
C LEU A 357 -24.43 10.09 -37.27
N SER A 358 -24.19 11.09 -36.41
CA SER A 358 -24.32 10.94 -34.96
C SER A 358 -25.78 10.76 -34.53
N GLN A 359 -26.00 9.91 -33.52
CA GLN A 359 -27.29 9.63 -32.92
C GLN A 359 -27.47 10.33 -31.55
N GLU A 360 -26.49 11.12 -31.13
CA GLU A 360 -26.48 11.76 -29.80
C GLU A 360 -27.34 13.03 -29.76
N TYR A 361 -28.51 12.94 -29.14
CA TYR A 361 -29.50 14.01 -29.16
C TYR A 361 -29.05 15.30 -28.46
N GLU A 362 -28.56 15.21 -27.22
CA GLU A 362 -28.23 16.39 -26.41
C GLU A 362 -27.08 17.22 -27.01
N PRO A 363 -25.92 16.64 -27.37
CA PRO A 363 -24.87 17.38 -28.06
C PRO A 363 -25.32 18.00 -29.38
N LEU A 364 -26.11 17.27 -30.18
CA LEU A 364 -26.60 17.79 -31.47
C LEU A 364 -27.59 18.95 -31.27
N ALA A 365 -28.44 18.91 -30.25
CA ALA A 365 -29.32 20.01 -29.91
C ALA A 365 -28.52 21.27 -29.54
N PHE A 366 -27.51 21.11 -28.68
CA PHE A 366 -26.58 22.19 -28.31
C PHE A 366 -25.86 22.78 -29.55
N ILE A 367 -25.30 21.92 -30.41
CA ILE A 367 -24.61 22.35 -31.63
C ILE A 367 -25.56 23.14 -32.56
N ARG A 368 -26.81 22.70 -32.71
CA ARG A 368 -27.81 23.40 -33.53
C ARG A 368 -28.22 24.74 -32.94
N GLU A 369 -28.46 24.80 -31.64
CA GLU A 369 -28.80 26.04 -30.93
C GLU A 369 -27.72 27.11 -31.12
N HIS A 370 -26.45 26.72 -30.98
CA HIS A 370 -25.32 27.62 -31.16
C HIS A 370 -24.89 27.83 -32.63
N SER A 371 -25.68 27.37 -33.60
CA SER A 371 -25.45 27.56 -35.04
C SER A 371 -26.64 28.20 -35.78
N GLN A 372 -27.69 28.68 -35.09
CA GLN A 372 -28.94 29.16 -35.72
C GLN A 372 -28.76 30.28 -36.76
N ASN A 373 -27.71 31.09 -36.65
CA ASN A 373 -27.43 32.21 -37.56
C ASN A 373 -26.28 31.90 -38.55
N SER A 374 -25.90 30.64 -38.69
CA SER A 374 -24.81 30.16 -39.55
C SER A 374 -25.35 29.31 -40.70
N PRO A 375 -24.71 29.33 -41.89
CA PRO A 375 -25.07 28.42 -42.98
C PRO A 375 -24.76 26.94 -42.69
N ASP A 376 -23.94 26.65 -41.67
CA ASP A 376 -23.55 25.31 -41.26
C ASP A 376 -23.51 25.16 -39.72
N LEU A 377 -23.30 23.93 -39.26
CA LEU A 377 -23.23 23.59 -37.83
C LEU A 377 -21.83 23.77 -37.22
N LEU A 378 -20.86 24.32 -37.97
CA LEU A 378 -19.47 24.39 -37.52
C LEU A 378 -19.28 25.34 -36.33
N PRO A 379 -19.94 26.51 -36.22
CA PRO A 379 -19.80 27.36 -35.03
C PRO A 379 -20.23 26.67 -33.74
N GLY A 380 -21.35 25.95 -33.76
CA GLY A 380 -21.81 25.15 -32.63
C GLY A 380 -20.86 23.98 -32.33
N LEU A 381 -20.32 23.32 -33.36
CA LEU A 381 -19.32 22.27 -33.19
C LEU A 381 -18.01 22.79 -32.60
N CYS A 382 -17.57 23.99 -32.96
CA CYS A 382 -16.42 24.65 -32.34
C CYS A 382 -16.65 24.84 -30.83
N LEU A 383 -17.81 25.42 -30.47
CA LEU A 383 -18.13 25.67 -29.06
C LEU A 383 -18.29 24.36 -28.27
N TYR A 384 -18.93 23.35 -28.87
CA TYR A 384 -19.04 22.02 -28.28
C TYR A 384 -17.66 21.39 -28.06
N GLY A 385 -16.80 21.41 -29.08
CA GLY A 385 -15.44 20.86 -29.01
C GLY A 385 -14.59 21.55 -27.96
N GLU A 386 -14.71 22.88 -27.82
CA GLU A 386 -14.03 23.64 -26.76
C GLU A 386 -14.48 23.18 -25.37
N ARG A 387 -15.79 23.13 -25.11
CA ARG A 387 -16.34 22.66 -23.82
C ARG A 387 -15.97 21.22 -23.54
N TRP A 388 -16.11 20.35 -24.53
CA TRP A 388 -15.76 18.94 -24.39
C TRP A 388 -14.28 18.75 -24.02
N LEU A 389 -13.37 19.49 -24.67
CA LEU A 389 -11.95 19.46 -24.33
C LEU A 389 -11.72 19.95 -22.89
N GLN A 390 -12.32 21.08 -22.50
CA GLN A 390 -12.13 21.69 -21.18
C GLN A 390 -12.75 20.87 -20.04
N GLU A 391 -13.94 20.32 -20.23
CA GLU A 391 -14.74 19.71 -19.16
C GLU A 391 -14.57 18.19 -19.11
N SER A 392 -14.33 17.53 -20.25
CA SER A 392 -14.33 16.06 -20.35
C SER A 392 -12.98 15.45 -20.73
N VAL A 393 -12.07 16.21 -21.35
CA VAL A 393 -10.77 15.68 -21.79
C VAL A 393 -9.65 16.11 -20.85
N PHE A 394 -9.38 17.42 -20.74
CA PHE A 394 -8.25 17.96 -19.98
C PHE A 394 -8.22 17.63 -18.48
N PRO A 395 -9.35 17.60 -17.74
CA PRO A 395 -9.33 17.35 -16.29
C PRO A 395 -8.73 16.00 -15.89
N HIS A 396 -8.56 15.09 -16.85
CA HIS A 396 -7.97 13.78 -16.63
C HIS A 396 -6.46 13.73 -16.83
N PHE A 397 -5.77 14.84 -17.13
CA PHE A 397 -4.32 14.85 -17.37
C PHE A 397 -3.64 15.81 -16.40
N ARG A 398 -2.65 15.31 -15.65
CA ARG A 398 -1.98 16.10 -14.60
C ARG A 398 -1.41 17.44 -15.08
N ASP A 399 -0.91 17.47 -16.31
CA ASP A 399 -0.23 18.61 -16.94
C ASP A 399 -1.16 19.50 -17.79
N LEU A 400 -2.44 19.14 -17.93
CA LEU A 400 -3.43 19.90 -18.72
C LEU A 400 -4.70 20.27 -17.93
N ALA A 401 -4.91 19.67 -16.75
CA ALA A 401 -6.07 19.85 -15.89
C ALA A 401 -6.11 21.20 -15.17
#